data_AF-A0A7J3JSX2-F1
#
_entry.id   AF-A0A7J3JSX2-F1
#
_cell.length_a   1.000
_cell.length_b   1.000
_cell.length_c   1.000
_cell.angle_alpha   90.00
_cell.angle_beta   90.00
_cell.angle_gamma   90.00
#
_symmetry.space_group_name_H-M   'P 1'
#
loop_
_entity.id
_entity.type
_entity.pdbx_description
1 polymer ?
#
loop_
_entity_poly.entity_id
_entity_poly.type
_entity_poly.pdbx_seq_one_letter_code
_entity_poly.pdbx_strand_id
1 'polypeptide(L)' 'MVNLKRCFNLRKGIGRESKTISRRFAEEPMPIGPPKGRVCNLEPMLREHYLYRRWNVLLENIKRVVEKYR' A
#
# COMPACT_ATOMS: atom_id res chain seq x y z
N MET A 1 10.75 10.76 -8.97
CA MET A 1 9.57 10.41 -9.82
C MET A 1 8.74 9.26 -9.21
N VAL A 2 8.07 9.47 -8.06
CA VAL A 2 7.29 8.40 -7.35
C VAL A 2 5.82 8.79 -7.15
N ASN A 3 5.53 10.03 -6.75
CA ASN A 3 4.14 10.48 -6.52
C ASN A 3 3.34 10.54 -7.83
N LEU A 4 3.94 11.01 -8.93
CA LEU A 4 3.30 11.02 -10.25
C LEU A 4 2.87 9.61 -10.71
N LYS A 5 3.76 8.61 -10.54
CA LYS A 5 3.45 7.20 -10.84
C LYS A 5 2.32 6.68 -9.96
N ARG A 6 2.29 7.07 -8.68
CA ARG A 6 1.18 6.73 -7.76
C ARG A 6 -0.14 7.35 -8.22
N CYS A 7 -0.15 8.62 -8.61
CA CYS A 7 -1.36 9.28 -9.14
C CYS A 7 -1.89 8.58 -10.39
N PHE A 8 -1.00 8.23 -11.33
CA PHE A 8 -1.37 7.48 -12.54
C PHE A 8 -1.99 6.12 -12.20
N ASN A 9 -1.35 5.35 -11.31
CA ASN A 9 -1.84 4.05 -10.87
C ASN A 9 -3.22 4.17 -10.20
N LEU A 10 -3.41 5.18 -9.35
CA LEU A 10 -4.70 5.44 -8.70
C LEU A 10 -5.80 5.77 -9.72
N ARG A 11 -5.50 6.57 -10.75
CA ARG A 11 -6.42 6.83 -11.85
C ARG A 11 -6.79 5.56 -12.63
N LYS A 12 -5.90 4.56 -12.67
CA LYS A 12 -6.14 3.25 -13.28
C LYS A 12 -6.78 2.22 -12.34
N GLY A 13 -7.20 2.63 -11.14
CA GLY A 13 -7.83 1.73 -10.17
C GLY A 13 -6.85 0.84 -9.40
N ILE A 14 -5.54 1.14 -9.44
CA ILE A 14 -4.51 0.39 -8.71
C ILE A 14 -4.22 1.11 -7.38
N GLY A 15 -4.99 0.74 -6.35
CA GLY A 15 -5.06 1.41 -5.05
C GLY A 15 -4.26 0.78 -3.93
N ARG A 16 -4.88 0.64 -2.75
CA ARG A 16 -4.31 0.02 -1.54
C ARG A 16 -4.59 -1.48 -1.53
N GLU A 17 -5.79 -1.84 -1.97
CA GLU A 17 -6.29 -3.20 -2.14
C GLU A 17 -5.40 -4.06 -3.05
N SER A 18 -4.73 -3.45 -4.02
CA SER A 18 -3.81 -4.14 -4.93
C SER A 18 -2.38 -4.26 -4.38
N LYS A 19 -2.10 -3.81 -3.14
CA LYS A 19 -0.76 -3.80 -2.54
C LYS A 19 -0.64 -4.92 -1.51
N THR A 20 -0.71 -6.14 -1.99
CA THR A 20 -0.56 -7.36 -1.20
C THR A 20 0.77 -8.06 -1.53
N ILE A 21 1.15 -9.01 -0.68
CA ILE A 21 2.25 -9.94 -0.91
C ILE A 21 1.67 -11.35 -1.06
N SER A 22 2.50 -12.31 -1.52
CA SER A 22 2.06 -13.71 -1.56
C SER A 22 1.60 -14.17 -0.18
N ARG A 23 0.49 -14.92 -0.17
CA ARG A 23 -0.15 -15.43 1.04
C ARG A 23 0.82 -16.15 1.98
N ARG A 24 1.79 -16.88 1.40
CA ARG A 24 2.90 -17.51 2.14
C ARG A 24 3.58 -16.55 3.11
N PHE A 25 3.89 -15.33 2.70
CA PHE A 25 4.62 -14.38 3.56
C PHE A 25 3.73 -13.76 4.66
N ALA A 26 2.43 -13.69 4.43
CA ALA A 26 1.48 -13.10 5.37
C ALA A 26 0.95 -14.12 6.39
N GLU A 27 0.88 -15.40 6.02
CA GLU A 27 0.21 -16.43 6.83
C GLU A 27 1.13 -17.58 7.26
N GLU A 28 2.12 -17.96 6.45
CA GLU A 28 2.99 -19.10 6.77
C GLU A 28 4.22 -18.63 7.54
N PRO A 29 4.42 -19.09 8.80
CA PRO A 29 5.59 -18.72 9.57
C PRO A 29 6.86 -19.21 8.91
N MET A 30 7.92 -18.41 8.99
CA MET A 30 9.22 -18.82 8.46
C MET A 30 9.69 -20.13 9.10
N PRO A 31 10.03 -21.17 8.30
CA PRO A 31 10.30 -22.50 8.83
C PRO A 31 11.63 -22.59 9.58
N ILE A 32 12.63 -21.82 9.12
CA ILE A 32 14.01 -21.87 9.62
C ILE A 32 14.67 -20.47 9.57
N GLY A 33 15.82 -20.35 10.22
CA GLY A 33 16.65 -19.14 10.21
C GLY A 33 16.27 -18.11 11.29
N PRO A 34 16.92 -16.93 11.28
CA PRO A 34 16.70 -15.89 12.30
C PRO A 34 15.25 -15.44 12.50
N PRO A 35 14.40 -15.35 11.46
CA PRO A 35 12.99 -14.99 11.64
C PRO A 35 12.06 -16.21 11.84
N LYS A 36 12.58 -17.39 12.23
CA LYS A 36 11.77 -18.61 12.42
C LYS A 36 10.52 -18.33 13.27
N GLY A 37 9.37 -18.83 12.80
CA GLY A 37 8.08 -18.66 13.46
C GLY A 37 7.41 -17.30 13.24
N ARG A 38 8.02 -16.39 12.46
CA ARG A 38 7.44 -15.06 12.18
C ARG A 38 6.78 -15.02 10.80
N VAL A 39 5.74 -14.20 10.70
CA VAL A 39 5.05 -13.80 9.46
C VAL A 39 5.21 -12.29 9.24
N CYS A 40 4.98 -11.82 8.03
CA CYS A 40 5.03 -10.40 7.70
C CYS A 40 3.71 -9.70 8.05
N ASN A 41 3.76 -8.81 9.05
CA ASN A 41 2.63 -7.96 9.43
C ASN A 41 2.47 -6.79 8.46
N LEU A 42 1.97 -7.08 7.25
CA LEU A 42 1.93 -6.12 6.15
C LEU A 42 1.03 -4.91 6.40
N GLU A 43 -0.11 -5.10 7.06
CA GLU A 43 -1.12 -4.05 7.28
C GLU A 43 -0.60 -2.85 8.11
N PRO A 44 0.02 -3.04 9.29
CA PRO A 44 0.60 -1.92 10.03
C PRO A 44 1.76 -1.26 9.26
N MET A 45 2.60 -2.03 8.58
CA MET A 45 3.70 -1.48 7.75
C MET A 45 3.18 -0.58 6.63
N LEU A 46 2.14 -1.00 5.91
CA LEU A 46 1.53 -0.21 4.84
C LEU A 46 0.83 1.04 5.38
N ARG A 47 0.19 0.95 6.55
CA ARG A 47 -0.44 2.09 7.22
C ARG A 47 0.59 3.18 7.53
N GLU A 48 1.67 2.81 8.22
CA GLU A 48 2.76 3.72 8.56
C GLU A 48 3.41 4.30 7.31
N HIS A 49 3.68 3.46 6.30
CA HIS A 49 4.24 3.92 5.03
C HIS A 49 3.40 5.02 4.38
N TYR A 50 2.07 4.87 4.33
CA TYR A 50 1.20 5.89 3.72
C TYR A 50 1.09 7.16 4.53
N LEU A 51 1.16 7.06 5.87
CA LEU A 51 1.24 8.21 6.76
C LEU A 51 2.52 9.01 6.50
N TYR A 52 3.68 8.37 6.53
CA TYR A 52 4.97 9.03 6.28
C TYR A 52 5.06 9.67 4.89
N ARG A 53 4.45 9.04 3.89
CA ARG A 53 4.45 9.55 2.50
C ARG A 53 3.40 10.63 2.27
N ARG A 54 2.57 10.96 3.28
CA ARG A 54 1.42 11.86 3.19
C ARG A 54 0.44 11.46 2.07
N TRP A 55 0.39 10.17 1.76
CA TRP A 55 -0.44 9.67 0.67
C TRP A 55 -1.92 9.61 1.04
N ASN A 56 -2.26 9.61 2.33
CA ASN A 56 -3.64 9.76 2.79
C ASN A 56 -4.23 11.11 2.35
N VAL A 57 -3.48 12.21 2.54
CA VAL A 57 -3.86 13.56 2.10
C VAL A 57 -3.90 13.66 0.56
N LEU A 58 -2.92 13.03 -0.11
CA LEU A 58 -2.90 13.01 -1.58
C LEU A 58 -4.10 12.27 -2.18
N LEU A 59 -4.53 11.16 -1.56
CA LEU A 59 -5.70 10.39 -2.00
C LEU A 59 -6.98 11.21 -1.92
N GLU A 60 -7.20 11.94 -0.82
CA GLU A 60 -8.36 12.83 -0.65
C GLU A 60 -8.36 13.94 -1.72
N ASN A 61 -7.20 14.56 -1.96
CA ASN A 61 -7.07 15.61 -2.96
C ASN A 61 -7.30 15.10 -4.39
N ILE A 62 -6.77 13.92 -4.75
CA ILE A 62 -7.00 13.33 -6.07
C ILE A 62 -8.47 12.97 -6.27
N LYS A 63 -9.13 12.38 -5.27
CA LYS A 63 -10.56 12.07 -5.34
C LYS A 63 -11.38 13.34 -5.58
N ARG A 64 -11.12 14.40 -4.80
CA ARG A 64 -11.76 15.71 -4.99
C ARG A 64 -11.56 16.27 -6.39
N VAL A 65 -10.33 16.20 -6.92
CA VAL A 65 -10.03 16.69 -8.28
C VAL A 65 -10.76 15.83 -9.32
N VAL A 66 -10.70 14.51 -9.22
CA VAL A 66 -11.36 13.62 -10.18
C VAL A 66 -12.87 13.83 -10.18
N GLU A 67 -13.49 14.01 -9.01
CA GLU A 67 -14.94 14.26 -8.88
C GLU A 67 -15.34 15.65 -9.39
N LYS A 68 -14.46 16.66 -9.27
CA LYS A 68 -14.70 18.01 -9.79
C LYS A 68 -14.70 18.08 -11.33
N TYR A 69 -13.96 17.19 -12.00
CA TYR A 69 -13.78 17.19 -13.47
C TYR A 69 -14.42 15.98 -14.14
N ARG A 70 -15.34 15.29 -13.46
CA ARG A 70 -16.17 14.22 -13.99
C ARG A 70 -17.56 14.77 -14.30
#